data_AF-A0A970VVS7-F1
#
_entry.id   AF-A0A970VVS7-F1
#
_cell.length_a   1.000
_cell.length_b   1.000
_cell.length_c   1.000
_cell.angle_alpha   90.00
_cell.angle_beta   90.00
_cell.angle_gamma   90.00
#
_symmetry.space_group_name_H-M   'P 1'
#
loop_
_entity.id
_entity.type
_entity.pdbx_description
1 polymer ?
#
loop_
_entity_poly.entity_id
_entity_poly.type
_entity_poly.pdbx_seq_one_letter_code
_entity_poly.pdbx_strand_id
1 'polypeptide(L)'
;MDIKETGLIRLYMANLEHHFVLKRALALALVLLAVLNFLLIFLSGNAKLNLLLFVALIYLGIYFVFGEFIVGFIAYKPPEVIAARVSSKKIILGDEENAGEIIYYAFKKFRNGNIEESREALGKFFDLKYVSMEMVRFAYLILADSYLEEDKSGKSLKILKNHILKRDDSDSLSQFIYGRALLDQGVYDKALHALEQSWDSFLSRDFGIPNIFRSGQRNSELRAVYRGTLEVFIPYYMAKAYLMVGNRKKAGDFFRSSLALCRNKHLRPLLEKNFERF
;
A
#
# COMPACT_ATOMS: atom_id res chain seq x y z
N MET A 1 -15.25 11.74 -13.69
CA MET A 1 -14.53 10.54 -14.15
C MET A 1 -14.82 9.45 -13.14
N ASP A 2 -15.49 8.36 -13.51
CA ASP A 2 -15.72 7.23 -12.58
C ASP A 2 -14.37 6.54 -12.32
N ILE A 3 -13.93 6.54 -11.07
CA ILE A 3 -12.70 5.85 -10.66
C ILE A 3 -13.03 4.37 -10.54
N LYS A 4 -12.42 3.53 -11.38
CA LYS A 4 -12.51 2.07 -11.27
C LYS A 4 -11.97 1.60 -9.91
N GLU A 5 -12.45 0.47 -9.41
CA GLU A 5 -12.11 -0.02 -8.07
C GLU A 5 -10.60 -0.29 -7.87
N THR A 6 -9.92 -0.85 -8.87
CA THR A 6 -8.45 -0.97 -8.87
C THR A 6 -7.78 0.40 -8.75
N GLY A 7 -8.39 1.45 -9.32
CA GLY A 7 -7.99 2.83 -9.13
C GLY A 7 -8.09 3.32 -7.67
N LEU A 8 -9.11 2.90 -6.92
CA LEU A 8 -9.25 3.25 -5.50
C LEU A 8 -8.15 2.64 -4.63
N ILE A 9 -7.83 1.36 -4.86
CA ILE A 9 -6.72 0.67 -4.19
C ILE A 9 -5.41 1.42 -4.43
N ARG A 10 -5.13 1.75 -5.69
CA ARG A 10 -3.94 2.49 -6.11
C ARG A 10 -3.82 3.86 -5.44
N LEU A 11 -4.92 4.62 -5.42
CA LEU A 11 -4.97 5.92 -4.75
C LEU A 11 -4.71 5.78 -3.24
N TYR A 12 -5.28 4.75 -2.60
CA TYR A 12 -5.05 4.48 -1.18
C TYR A 12 -3.59 4.14 -0.89
N MET A 13 -2.98 3.27 -1.69
CA MET A 13 -1.55 2.96 -1.61
C MET A 13 -0.67 4.20 -1.81
N ALA A 14 -1.00 5.07 -2.76
CA ALA A 14 -0.26 6.33 -3.00
C ALA A 14 -0.33 7.28 -1.80
N ASN A 15 -1.51 7.35 -1.18
CA ASN A 15 -1.75 8.14 0.02
C ASN A 15 -0.89 7.66 1.21
N LEU A 16 -0.82 6.34 1.42
CA LEU A 16 0.00 5.73 2.47
C LEU A 16 1.50 5.97 2.25
N GLU A 17 2.03 5.80 1.04
CA GLU A 17 3.47 6.05 0.80
C GLU A 17 3.82 7.54 1.04
N HIS A 18 2.97 8.47 0.59
CA HIS A 18 3.18 9.90 0.82
C HIS A 18 3.24 10.23 2.32
N HIS A 19 2.46 9.53 3.14
CA HIS A 19 2.52 9.66 4.60
C HIS A 19 3.93 9.38 5.14
N PHE A 20 4.55 8.28 4.70
CA PHE A 20 5.89 7.90 5.14
C PHE A 20 6.97 8.86 4.61
N VAL A 21 6.82 9.38 3.40
CA VAL A 21 7.74 10.42 2.88
C VAL A 21 7.66 11.68 3.72
N LEU A 22 6.45 12.13 4.07
CA LEU A 22 6.26 13.31 4.91
C LEU A 22 6.82 13.10 6.32
N LYS A 23 6.59 11.92 6.92
CA LYS A 23 7.18 11.55 8.22
C LYS A 23 8.70 11.63 8.20
N ARG A 24 9.34 11.11 7.15
CA ARG A 24 10.81 11.18 6.98
C ARG A 24 11.31 12.61 6.83
N ALA A 25 10.66 13.40 5.98
CA ALA A 25 11.04 14.80 5.77
C ALA A 25 10.92 15.62 7.06
N LEU A 26 9.83 15.39 7.82
CA LEU A 26 9.63 16.03 9.11
C LEU A 26 10.67 15.57 10.13
N ALA A 27 10.91 14.26 10.26
CA ALA A 27 11.93 13.73 11.16
C ALA A 27 13.33 14.29 10.85
N LEU A 28 13.69 14.37 9.56
CA LEU A 28 14.94 14.98 9.12
C LEU A 28 15.01 16.47 9.50
N ALA A 29 13.94 17.23 9.26
CA ALA A 29 13.87 18.64 9.66
C ALA A 29 14.03 18.81 11.18
N LEU A 30 13.46 17.92 11.98
CA LEU A 30 13.62 17.92 13.44
C LEU A 30 15.05 17.61 13.86
N VAL A 31 15.71 16.62 13.23
CA VAL A 31 17.12 16.32 13.49
C VAL A 31 17.99 17.52 13.13
N LEU A 32 17.75 18.15 11.97
CA LEU A 32 18.49 19.34 11.55
C LEU A 32 18.29 20.51 12.51
N LEU A 33 17.07 20.74 13.00
CA LEU A 33 16.78 21.74 14.03
C LEU A 33 17.47 21.41 15.36
N ALA A 34 17.50 20.13 15.76
CA ALA A 34 18.19 19.70 16.97
C ALA A 34 19.71 19.90 16.86
N VAL A 35 20.31 19.56 15.71
CA VAL A 35 21.74 19.76 15.44
C VAL A 35 22.09 21.25 15.39
N LEU A 36 21.27 22.07 14.72
CA LEU A 36 21.46 23.52 14.67
C LEU A 36 21.38 24.13 16.07
N ASN A 37 20.39 23.73 16.87
CA ASN A 37 20.26 24.17 18.25
C ASN A 37 21.44 23.72 19.12
N PHE A 38 21.93 22.50 18.95
CA PHE A 38 23.12 22.02 19.66
C PHE A 38 24.38 22.84 19.31
N LEU A 39 24.57 23.19 18.03
CA LEU A 39 25.66 24.06 17.59
C LEU A 39 25.54 25.47 18.17
N LEU A 40 24.32 26.05 18.20
CA LEU A 40 24.07 27.36 18.80
C LEU A 40 24.29 27.35 20.32
N ILE A 41 23.93 26.25 21.00
CA ILE A 41 24.20 26.00 22.42
C ILE A 41 25.71 26.03 22.68
N PHE A 42 26.50 25.32 21.88
CA PHE A 42 27.95 25.26 22.00
C PHE A 42 28.61 26.64 21.77
N LEU A 43 28.08 27.42 20.84
CA LEU A 43 28.59 28.77 20.53
C LEU A 43 28.15 29.84 21.56
N SER A 44 27.04 29.65 22.27
CA SER A 44 26.48 30.68 23.16
C SER A 44 27.05 30.70 24.58
N GLY A 45 27.66 29.60 25.04
CA GLY A 45 28.22 29.47 26.39
C GLY A 45 27.22 29.61 27.56
N ASN A 46 25.91 29.70 27.31
CA ASN A 46 24.92 30.08 28.31
C ASN A 46 24.03 28.89 28.77
N ALA A 47 24.33 28.36 29.96
CA ALA A 47 23.68 27.17 30.51
C ALA A 47 22.15 27.27 30.67
N LYS A 48 21.59 28.45 30.92
CA LYS A 48 20.12 28.64 31.04
C LYS A 48 19.40 28.52 29.70
N LEU A 49 20.00 29.05 28.63
CA LEU A 49 19.48 28.92 27.27
C LEU A 49 19.48 27.43 26.84
N ASN A 50 20.53 26.70 27.25
CA ASN A 50 20.72 25.29 26.93
C ASN A 50 19.65 24.39 27.56
N LEU A 51 19.28 24.65 28.82
CA LEU A 51 18.24 23.88 29.51
C LEU A 51 16.85 24.09 28.87
N LEU A 52 16.54 25.34 28.49
CA LEU A 52 15.27 25.69 27.87
C LEU A 52 15.11 25.03 26.48
N LEU A 53 16.19 25.01 25.69
CA LEU A 53 16.23 24.34 24.38
C LEU A 53 16.12 22.81 24.49
N PHE A 54 16.72 22.20 25.51
CA PHE A 54 16.61 20.76 25.76
C PHE A 54 15.17 20.36 26.13
N VAL A 55 14.51 21.14 26.98
CA VAL A 55 13.09 20.93 27.32
C VAL A 55 12.20 21.11 26.08
N ALA A 56 12.48 22.09 25.23
CA ALA A 56 11.75 22.28 23.97
C ALA A 56 11.90 21.08 23.02
N LEU A 57 13.08 20.45 22.94
CA LEU A 57 13.32 19.25 22.14
C LEU A 57 12.56 18.03 22.66
N ILE A 58 12.50 17.83 23.98
CA ILE A 58 11.68 16.78 24.60
C ILE A 58 10.20 17.01 24.30
N TYR A 59 9.72 18.24 24.47
CA TYR A 59 8.33 18.59 24.15
C TYR A 59 8.02 18.41 22.66
N LEU A 60 8.95 18.74 21.75
CA LEU A 60 8.78 18.49 20.31
C LEU A 60 8.79 17.00 19.96
N GLY A 61 9.61 16.19 20.63
CA GLY A 61 9.62 14.74 20.50
C GLY A 61 8.29 14.10 20.96
N ILE A 62 7.74 14.58 22.09
CA ILE A 62 6.41 14.19 22.57
C ILE A 62 5.33 14.64 21.59
N TYR A 63 5.42 15.88 21.07
CA TYR A 63 4.50 16.40 20.06
C TYR A 63 4.60 15.65 18.72
N PHE A 64 5.73 15.05 18.39
CA PHE A 64 5.89 14.19 17.21
C PHE A 64 5.14 12.85 17.40
N VAL A 65 5.23 12.24 18.58
CA VAL A 65 4.47 11.03 18.93
C VAL A 65 2.96 11.31 18.92
N PHE A 66 2.51 12.44 19.46
CA PHE A 66 1.10 12.88 19.41
C PHE A 66 0.68 13.45 18.05
N GLY A 67 1.62 13.97 17.27
CA GLY A 67 1.42 14.46 15.91
C GLY A 67 1.03 13.33 14.95
N GLU A 68 1.49 12.10 15.19
CA GLU A 68 0.97 10.91 14.48
C GLU A 68 -0.55 10.72 14.69
N PHE A 69 -1.08 11.16 15.83
CA PHE A 69 -2.51 11.13 16.16
C PHE A 69 -3.31 12.22 15.41
N ILE A 70 -2.73 13.42 15.26
CA ILE A 70 -3.41 14.59 14.66
C ILE A 70 -3.20 14.67 13.13
N VAL A 71 -2.03 14.29 12.61
CA VAL A 71 -1.76 14.20 11.16
C VAL A 71 -2.58 13.07 10.53
N GLY A 72 -2.94 12.03 11.29
CA GLY A 72 -3.97 11.06 10.91
C GLY A 72 -5.37 11.67 10.69
N PHE A 73 -5.61 12.90 11.16
CA PHE A 73 -6.92 13.57 11.13
C PHE A 73 -7.00 14.83 10.25
N ILE A 74 -5.91 15.57 10.04
CA ILE A 74 -5.96 16.97 9.55
C ILE A 74 -5.34 17.22 8.17
N ALA A 75 -4.38 16.42 7.67
CA ALA A 75 -3.62 16.85 6.49
C ALA A 75 -3.71 15.89 5.32
N TYR A 76 -4.82 15.89 4.57
CA TYR A 76 -4.81 15.22 3.27
C TYR A 76 -5.49 16.04 2.18
N LYS A 77 -4.73 16.26 1.10
CA LYS A 77 -5.22 16.81 -0.18
C LYS A 77 -6.08 15.75 -0.88
N PRO A 78 -6.87 16.13 -1.90
CA PRO A 78 -7.60 15.15 -2.72
C PRO A 78 -6.65 14.04 -3.22
N PRO A 79 -7.07 12.75 -3.19
CA PRO A 79 -6.25 11.62 -3.60
C PRO A 79 -5.65 11.79 -5.00
N GLU A 80 -6.38 12.45 -5.89
CA GLU A 80 -6.01 12.75 -7.27
C GLU A 80 -4.83 13.71 -7.32
N VAL A 81 -4.78 14.71 -6.44
CA VAL A 81 -3.66 15.66 -6.32
C VAL A 81 -2.40 14.95 -5.82
N ILE A 82 -2.57 13.98 -4.92
CA ILE A 82 -1.45 13.15 -4.42
C ILE A 82 -0.94 12.26 -5.55
N ALA A 83 -1.82 11.59 -6.27
CA ALA A 83 -1.46 10.76 -7.42
C ALA A 83 -0.74 11.56 -8.52
N ALA A 84 -1.26 12.74 -8.88
CA ALA A 84 -0.65 13.64 -9.88
C ALA A 84 0.73 14.16 -9.45
N ARG A 85 0.91 14.47 -8.17
CA ARG A 85 2.22 14.89 -7.63
C ARG A 85 3.23 13.74 -7.58
N VAL A 86 2.76 12.53 -7.35
CA VAL A 86 3.62 11.35 -7.22
C VAL A 86 3.94 10.72 -8.59
N SER A 87 3.08 10.90 -9.59
CA SER A 87 3.33 10.48 -10.98
C SER A 87 4.42 11.30 -11.67
N SER A 88 4.62 12.57 -11.29
CA SER A 88 5.65 13.44 -11.88
C SER A 88 7.09 13.17 -11.40
N LYS A 89 7.27 12.34 -10.35
CA LYS A 89 8.60 11.94 -9.90
C LYS A 89 9.20 10.90 -10.84
N LYS A 90 10.11 11.34 -11.72
CA LYS A 90 10.97 10.44 -12.50
C LYS A 90 11.95 9.75 -11.54
N ILE A 91 11.95 8.42 -11.55
CA ILE A 91 12.94 7.61 -10.84
C ILE A 91 14.00 7.23 -11.86
N ILE A 92 15.25 7.57 -11.58
CA ILE A 92 16.39 7.09 -12.34
C ILE A 92 16.70 5.70 -11.78
N LEU A 93 16.64 4.67 -12.63
CA LEU A 93 17.06 3.33 -12.27
C LEU A 93 18.57 3.37 -12.04
N GLY A 94 19.01 3.10 -10.81
CA GLY A 94 20.41 2.82 -10.52
C GLY A 94 20.64 1.31 -10.67
N ASP A 95 21.64 0.95 -11.48
CA ASP A 95 22.07 -0.40 -11.89
C ASP A 95 20.96 -1.45 -12.12
N GLU A 96 20.90 -1.96 -13.35
CA GLU A 96 20.00 -3.04 -13.78
C GLU A 96 20.18 -4.35 -12.99
N GLU A 97 21.24 -4.46 -12.17
CA GLU A 97 21.51 -5.60 -11.30
C GLU A 97 20.70 -5.58 -9.97
N ASN A 98 20.05 -4.48 -9.60
CA ASN A 98 19.28 -4.42 -8.36
C ASN A 98 17.79 -4.79 -8.55
N ALA A 99 17.53 -6.09 -8.58
CA ALA A 99 16.20 -6.70 -8.73
C ALA A 99 15.10 -6.08 -7.84
N GLY A 100 15.45 -5.71 -6.60
CA GLY A 100 14.52 -5.08 -5.67
C GLY A 100 14.07 -3.67 -6.06
N GLU A 101 14.97 -2.88 -6.64
CA GLU A 101 14.65 -1.53 -7.14
C GLU A 101 13.76 -1.60 -8.37
N ILE A 102 13.98 -2.59 -9.25
CA ILE A 102 13.14 -2.81 -10.44
C ILE A 102 11.71 -3.19 -10.01
N ILE A 103 11.56 -4.14 -9.07
CA ILE A 103 10.23 -4.49 -8.53
C ILE A 103 9.57 -3.26 -7.90
N TYR A 104 10.31 -2.47 -7.12
CA TYR A 104 9.74 -1.30 -6.48
C TYR A 104 9.34 -0.21 -7.48
N TYR A 105 10.13 -0.03 -8.52
CA TYR A 105 9.79 0.86 -9.62
C TYR A 105 8.50 0.40 -10.31
N ALA A 106 8.37 -0.89 -10.62
CA ALA A 106 7.15 -1.47 -11.16
C ALA A 106 5.94 -1.22 -10.23
N PHE A 107 6.06 -1.56 -8.94
CA PHE A 107 5.04 -1.27 -7.93
C PHE A 107 4.60 0.20 -7.96
N LYS A 108 5.55 1.14 -8.00
CA LYS A 108 5.25 2.57 -8.06
C LYS A 108 4.51 2.96 -9.33
N LYS A 109 4.89 2.41 -10.48
CA LYS A 109 4.21 2.65 -11.76
C LYS A 109 2.81 2.07 -11.77
N PHE A 110 2.64 0.84 -11.32
CA PHE A 110 1.34 0.20 -11.11
C PHE A 110 0.46 1.11 -10.26
N ARG A 111 0.93 1.46 -9.06
CA ARG A 111 0.22 2.32 -8.10
C ARG A 111 -0.13 3.71 -8.67
N ASN A 112 0.73 4.29 -9.50
CA ASN A 112 0.47 5.60 -10.10
C ASN A 112 -0.51 5.54 -11.29
N GLY A 113 -0.92 4.35 -11.71
CA GLY A 113 -1.77 4.16 -12.89
C GLY A 113 -1.00 3.99 -14.21
N ASN A 114 0.33 3.99 -14.19
CA ASN A 114 1.17 3.78 -15.36
C ASN A 114 1.36 2.27 -15.58
N ILE A 115 0.28 1.59 -15.97
CA ILE A 115 0.22 0.12 -16.06
C ILE A 115 1.25 -0.44 -17.05
N GLU A 116 1.39 0.15 -18.23
CA GLU A 116 2.34 -0.31 -19.25
C GLU A 116 3.80 -0.20 -18.78
N GLU A 117 4.19 0.94 -18.19
CA GLU A 117 5.54 1.10 -17.62
C GLU A 117 5.80 0.12 -16.46
N SER A 118 4.77 -0.21 -15.68
CA SER A 118 4.87 -1.24 -14.65
C SER A 118 5.18 -2.60 -15.27
N ARG A 119 4.46 -2.97 -16.34
CA ARG A 119 4.63 -4.26 -17.03
C ARG A 119 5.99 -4.35 -17.71
N GLU A 120 6.45 -3.27 -18.36
CA GLU A 120 7.79 -3.20 -18.97
C GLU A 120 8.90 -3.43 -17.93
N ALA A 121 8.80 -2.76 -16.78
CA ALA A 121 9.76 -2.93 -15.69
C ALA A 121 9.77 -4.36 -15.14
N LEU A 122 8.59 -4.99 -14.99
CA LEU A 122 8.50 -6.39 -14.58
C LEU A 122 9.11 -7.32 -15.64
N GLY A 123 8.95 -7.03 -16.93
CA GLY A 123 9.63 -7.74 -18.02
C GLY A 123 11.15 -7.77 -17.81
N LYS A 124 11.76 -6.61 -17.58
CA LYS A 124 13.20 -6.50 -17.29
C LYS A 124 13.61 -7.29 -16.04
N PHE A 125 12.76 -7.29 -15.01
CA PHE A 125 13.01 -8.10 -13.81
C PHE A 125 12.99 -9.61 -14.11
N PHE A 126 12.07 -10.10 -14.95
CA PHE A 126 12.00 -11.53 -15.28
C PHE A 126 13.16 -12.01 -16.17
N ASP A 127 13.85 -11.10 -16.85
CA ASP A 127 15.07 -11.42 -17.63
C ASP A 127 16.32 -11.61 -16.74
N LEU A 128 16.24 -11.28 -15.44
CA LEU A 128 17.34 -11.46 -14.49
C LEU A 128 17.53 -12.94 -14.12
N LYS A 129 18.78 -13.41 -14.18
CA LYS A 129 19.12 -14.83 -13.94
C LYS A 129 19.15 -15.24 -12.46
N TYR A 130 19.48 -14.32 -11.56
CA TYR A 130 19.72 -14.62 -10.14
C TYR A 130 18.84 -13.77 -9.24
N VAL A 131 17.60 -14.22 -9.05
CA VAL A 131 16.61 -13.55 -8.18
C VAL A 131 15.97 -14.56 -7.23
N SER A 132 15.60 -14.09 -6.03
CA SER A 132 14.95 -14.96 -5.06
C SER A 132 13.54 -15.34 -5.53
N MET A 133 13.11 -16.56 -5.20
CA MET A 133 11.76 -17.03 -5.52
C MET A 133 10.66 -16.13 -4.92
N GLU A 134 10.91 -15.55 -3.74
CA GLU A 134 9.99 -14.62 -3.10
C GLU A 134 9.81 -13.33 -3.91
N MET A 135 10.90 -12.77 -4.45
CA MET A 135 10.86 -11.61 -5.34
C MET A 135 10.12 -11.93 -6.64
N VAL A 136 10.39 -13.09 -7.24
CA VAL A 136 9.71 -13.54 -8.46
C VAL A 136 8.21 -13.68 -8.23
N ARG A 137 7.82 -14.31 -7.13
CA ARG A 137 6.43 -14.46 -6.73
C ARG A 137 5.75 -13.11 -6.53
N PHE A 138 6.41 -12.18 -5.83
CA PHE A 138 5.87 -10.84 -5.60
C PHE A 138 5.76 -10.01 -6.90
N ALA A 139 6.73 -10.15 -7.82
CA ALA A 139 6.64 -9.56 -9.15
C ALA A 139 5.45 -10.08 -9.96
N TYR A 140 5.17 -11.40 -9.91
CA TYR A 140 3.98 -11.98 -10.53
C TYR A 140 2.67 -11.50 -9.89
N LEU A 141 2.64 -11.23 -8.59
CA LEU A 141 1.46 -10.66 -7.93
C LEU A 141 1.17 -9.24 -8.45
N ILE A 142 2.19 -8.39 -8.57
CA ILE A 142 2.05 -7.05 -9.15
C ILE A 142 1.59 -7.16 -10.61
N LEU A 143 2.18 -8.09 -11.38
CA LEU A 143 1.79 -8.31 -12.76
C LEU A 143 0.31 -8.74 -12.88
N ALA A 144 -0.12 -9.70 -12.06
CA ALA A 144 -1.50 -10.18 -12.05
C ALA A 144 -2.50 -9.08 -11.68
N ASP A 145 -2.20 -8.26 -10.66
CA ASP A 145 -3.05 -7.13 -10.25
C ASP A 145 -3.10 -6.05 -11.35
N SER A 146 -1.98 -5.83 -12.06
CA SER A 146 -1.92 -4.89 -13.19
C SER A 146 -2.88 -5.25 -14.34
N TYR A 147 -3.29 -6.51 -14.46
CA TYR A 147 -4.23 -6.94 -15.49
C TYR A 147 -5.69 -6.75 -15.07
N LEU A 148 -6.04 -6.74 -13.77
CA LEU A 148 -7.44 -6.70 -13.32
C LEU A 148 -8.26 -5.52 -13.86
N GLU A 149 -7.62 -4.38 -14.15
CA GLU A 149 -8.32 -3.20 -14.68
C GLU A 149 -8.81 -3.33 -16.14
N GLU A 150 -8.20 -4.25 -16.89
CA GLU A 150 -8.38 -4.47 -18.33
C GLU A 150 -8.95 -5.86 -18.67
N ASP A 151 -8.99 -6.77 -17.69
CA ASP A 151 -9.05 -8.20 -17.96
C ASP A 151 -10.46 -8.77 -18.09
N LYS A 152 -11.03 -8.65 -19.30
CA LYS A 152 -12.05 -9.60 -19.79
C LYS A 152 -11.45 -10.94 -20.25
N SER A 153 -10.13 -11.05 -20.34
CA SER A 153 -9.41 -12.17 -20.97
C SER A 153 -8.93 -13.28 -20.03
N GLY A 154 -9.09 -13.13 -18.71
CA GLY A 154 -8.64 -14.07 -17.69
C GLY A 154 -7.10 -14.17 -17.52
N LYS A 155 -6.33 -13.21 -18.05
CA LYS A 155 -4.86 -13.15 -17.91
C LYS A 155 -4.42 -13.10 -16.45
N SER A 156 -5.10 -12.32 -15.61
CA SER A 156 -4.79 -12.23 -14.18
C SER A 156 -4.90 -13.60 -13.51
N LEU A 157 -6.03 -14.28 -13.69
CA LEU A 157 -6.25 -15.64 -13.20
C LEU A 157 -5.22 -16.65 -13.73
N LYS A 158 -4.84 -16.55 -15.01
CA LYS A 158 -3.83 -17.43 -15.60
C LYS A 158 -2.48 -17.27 -14.91
N ILE A 159 -2.05 -16.03 -14.65
CA ILE A 159 -0.80 -15.75 -13.94
C ILE A 159 -0.86 -16.33 -12.52
N LEU A 160 -1.95 -16.06 -11.79
CA LEU A 160 -2.12 -16.52 -10.40
C LEU A 160 -2.10 -18.05 -10.32
N LYS A 161 -2.83 -18.76 -11.18
CA LYS A 161 -2.85 -20.23 -11.18
C LYS A 161 -1.48 -20.83 -11.55
N ASN A 162 -0.78 -20.23 -12.51
CA ASN A 162 0.48 -20.80 -13.01
C ASN A 162 1.68 -20.50 -12.10
N HIS A 163 1.67 -19.37 -11.40
CA HIS A 163 2.85 -18.86 -10.71
C HIS A 163 2.67 -18.66 -9.20
N ILE A 164 1.45 -18.60 -8.69
CA ILE A 164 1.17 -18.26 -7.28
C ILE A 164 0.48 -19.41 -6.53
N LEU A 165 -0.66 -19.91 -7.03
CA LEU A 165 -1.59 -20.76 -6.28
C LEU A 165 -1.30 -22.27 -6.40
N LYS A 166 -0.03 -22.64 -6.53
CA LYS A 166 0.37 -24.05 -6.72
C LYS A 166 0.28 -24.90 -5.44
N ARG A 167 -0.01 -24.30 -4.28
CA ARG A 167 -0.17 -24.96 -2.98
C ARG A 167 -1.31 -24.30 -2.20
N ASP A 168 -2.01 -25.08 -1.38
CA ASP A 168 -3.19 -24.64 -0.61
C ASP A 168 -2.89 -23.58 0.46
N ASP A 169 -1.62 -23.35 0.78
CA ASP A 169 -1.16 -22.25 1.64
C ASP A 169 -0.67 -21.08 0.78
N SER A 170 -1.56 -20.12 0.54
CA SER A 170 -1.16 -18.84 -0.05
C SER A 170 -1.50 -17.68 0.88
N ASP A 171 -0.56 -16.75 0.99
CA ASP A 171 -0.65 -15.60 1.90
C ASP A 171 -1.81 -14.65 1.59
N SER A 172 -2.01 -13.68 2.50
CA SER A 172 -3.11 -12.72 2.41
C SER A 172 -3.15 -11.97 1.08
N LEU A 173 -2.01 -11.44 0.58
CA LEU A 173 -1.98 -10.68 -0.67
C LEU A 173 -2.33 -11.56 -1.88
N SER A 174 -1.81 -12.78 -1.91
CA SER A 174 -2.06 -13.74 -2.99
C SER A 174 -3.54 -14.08 -3.10
N GLN A 175 -4.15 -14.44 -1.98
CA GLN A 175 -5.57 -14.76 -1.90
C GLN A 175 -6.45 -13.55 -2.18
N PHE A 176 -6.04 -12.35 -1.74
CA PHE A 176 -6.77 -11.12 -2.02
C PHE A 176 -6.86 -10.83 -3.53
N ILE A 177 -5.73 -10.89 -4.24
CA ILE A 177 -5.70 -10.66 -5.69
C ILE A 177 -6.47 -11.77 -6.42
N TYR A 178 -6.37 -13.01 -5.95
CA TYR A 178 -7.12 -14.13 -6.51
C TYR A 178 -8.63 -14.01 -6.34
N GLY A 179 -9.10 -13.67 -5.14
CA GLY A 179 -10.50 -13.42 -4.86
C GLY A 179 -11.07 -12.29 -5.72
N ARG A 180 -10.31 -11.19 -5.89
CA ARG A 180 -10.67 -10.11 -6.82
C ARG A 180 -10.78 -10.59 -8.26
N ALA A 181 -9.81 -11.35 -8.74
CA ALA A 181 -9.81 -11.89 -10.10
C ALA A 181 -11.01 -12.84 -10.35
N LEU A 182 -11.42 -13.62 -9.35
CA LEU A 182 -12.59 -14.49 -9.43
C LEU A 182 -13.91 -13.70 -9.40
N LEU A 183 -13.98 -12.63 -8.60
CA LEU A 183 -15.14 -11.72 -8.58
C LEU A 183 -15.38 -11.10 -9.96
N ASP A 184 -14.33 -10.59 -10.61
CA ASP A 184 -14.43 -9.98 -11.94
C ASP A 184 -14.88 -10.98 -13.02
N GLN A 185 -14.67 -12.28 -12.77
CA GLN A 185 -15.07 -13.39 -13.66
C GLN A 185 -16.41 -14.01 -13.28
N GLY A 186 -17.12 -13.46 -12.29
CA GLY A 186 -18.44 -13.93 -11.87
C GLY A 186 -18.43 -15.23 -11.06
N VAL A 187 -17.27 -15.69 -10.58
CA VAL A 187 -17.14 -16.96 -9.84
C VAL A 187 -17.23 -16.69 -8.33
N TYR A 188 -18.43 -16.33 -7.86
CA TYR A 188 -18.62 -15.70 -6.56
C TYR A 188 -18.29 -16.59 -5.36
N ASP A 189 -18.68 -17.87 -5.35
CA ASP A 189 -18.42 -18.77 -4.22
C ASP A 189 -16.92 -18.99 -3.97
N LYS A 190 -16.16 -19.23 -5.04
CA LYS A 190 -14.71 -19.39 -4.95
C LYS A 190 -14.03 -18.07 -4.59
N ALA A 191 -14.56 -16.95 -5.09
CA ALA A 191 -14.04 -15.65 -4.76
C ALA A 191 -14.21 -15.32 -3.27
N LEU A 192 -15.39 -15.63 -2.72
CA LEU A 192 -15.67 -15.46 -1.30
C LEU A 192 -14.72 -16.31 -0.46
N HIS A 193 -14.55 -17.60 -0.81
CA HIS A 193 -13.64 -18.49 -0.11
C HIS A 193 -12.20 -17.98 -0.11
N ALA A 194 -11.69 -17.52 -1.25
CA ALA A 194 -10.36 -16.93 -1.34
C ALA A 194 -10.23 -15.65 -0.48
N LEU A 195 -11.27 -14.80 -0.46
CA LEU A 195 -11.25 -13.58 0.36
C LEU A 195 -11.32 -13.89 1.87
N GLU A 196 -12.03 -14.94 2.28
CA GLU A 196 -12.03 -15.44 3.65
C GLU A 196 -10.64 -15.95 4.05
N GLN A 197 -10.00 -16.76 3.20
CA GLN A 197 -8.61 -17.19 3.42
C GLN A 197 -7.64 -16.00 3.48
N SER A 198 -7.84 -14.99 2.62
CA SER A 198 -7.05 -13.76 2.65
C SER A 198 -7.18 -13.03 3.98
N TRP A 199 -8.39 -13.00 4.55
CA TRP A 199 -8.67 -12.40 5.84
C TRP A 199 -8.04 -13.17 7.00
N ASP A 200 -8.14 -14.50 7.00
CA ASP A 200 -7.52 -15.34 8.03
C ASP A 200 -5.99 -15.19 8.03
N SER A 201 -5.36 -15.20 6.84
CA SER A 201 -3.92 -14.92 6.68
C SER A 201 -3.55 -13.50 7.09
N PHE A 202 -4.43 -12.51 6.85
CA PHE A 202 -4.21 -11.15 7.32
C PHE A 202 -4.17 -11.08 8.85
N LEU A 203 -5.12 -11.75 9.52
CA LEU A 203 -5.21 -11.80 10.98
C LEU A 203 -4.03 -12.56 11.61
N SER A 204 -3.52 -13.60 10.95
CA SER A 204 -2.30 -14.31 11.36
C SER A 204 -1.00 -13.54 11.08
N ARG A 205 -1.10 -12.36 10.46
CA ARG A 205 0.01 -11.49 10.03
C ARG A 205 0.86 -12.06 8.87
N ASP A 206 0.33 -13.04 8.14
CA ASP A 206 0.93 -13.52 6.90
C ASP A 206 0.47 -12.67 5.69
N PHE A 207 1.11 -11.52 5.54
CA PHE A 207 0.76 -10.57 4.48
C PHE A 207 1.29 -10.92 3.09
N GLY A 208 2.31 -11.78 2.98
CA GLY A 208 2.90 -12.12 1.69
C GLY A 208 3.84 -11.09 1.06
N ILE A 209 4.38 -10.15 1.85
CA ILE A 209 5.24 -9.07 1.35
C ILE A 209 6.71 -9.36 1.69
N PRO A 210 7.56 -9.70 0.70
CA PRO A 210 8.93 -10.10 0.96
C PRO A 210 9.85 -8.91 1.23
N ASN A 211 11.07 -9.22 1.67
CA ASN A 211 12.16 -8.24 1.76
C ASN A 211 12.80 -8.04 0.38
N ILE A 212 12.40 -6.98 -0.33
CA ILE A 212 12.97 -6.69 -1.65
C ILE A 212 14.17 -5.74 -1.60
N PHE A 213 14.37 -5.00 -0.51
CA PHE A 213 15.53 -4.11 -0.32
C PHE A 213 16.51 -4.67 0.68
N ARG A 214 17.77 -4.22 0.60
CA ARG A 214 18.75 -4.39 1.69
C ARG A 214 18.35 -3.60 2.96
N SER A 215 17.68 -2.46 2.79
CA SER A 215 17.25 -1.61 3.91
C SER A 215 15.99 -2.17 4.59
N GLY A 216 16.11 -2.55 5.86
CA GLY A 216 14.98 -2.97 6.69
C GLY A 216 13.88 -1.91 6.81
N GLN A 217 14.26 -0.62 6.86
CA GLN A 217 13.31 0.49 6.90
C GLN A 217 12.44 0.53 5.62
N ARG A 218 13.06 0.45 4.44
CA ARG A 218 12.31 0.46 3.17
C ARG A 218 11.37 -0.74 3.05
N ASN A 219 11.80 -1.92 3.50
CA ASN A 219 10.94 -3.10 3.55
C ASN A 219 9.77 -2.89 4.52
N SER A 220 10.01 -2.32 5.69
CA SER A 220 8.95 -2.01 6.67
C SER A 220 7.92 -1.03 6.12
N GLU A 221 8.35 0.00 5.39
CA GLU A 221 7.46 0.96 4.73
C GLU A 221 6.58 0.28 3.66
N LEU A 222 7.19 -0.54 2.80
CA LEU A 222 6.46 -1.30 1.78
C LEU A 222 5.40 -2.22 2.42
N ARG A 223 5.80 -2.98 3.45
CA ARG A 223 4.88 -3.84 4.21
C ARG A 223 3.74 -3.04 4.83
N ALA A 224 4.02 -1.87 5.38
CA ALA A 224 3.00 -1.03 5.99
C ALA A 224 2.00 -0.48 4.96
N VAL A 225 2.46 -0.12 3.75
CA VAL A 225 1.59 0.29 2.64
C VAL A 225 0.65 -0.85 2.24
N TYR A 226 1.18 -2.06 2.01
CA TYR A 226 0.35 -3.21 1.66
C TYR A 226 -0.59 -3.62 2.79
N ARG A 227 -0.10 -3.71 4.03
CA ARG A 227 -0.91 -4.04 5.21
C ARG A 227 -2.09 -3.09 5.36
N GLY A 228 -1.85 -1.78 5.34
CA GLY A 228 -2.92 -0.79 5.47
C GLY A 228 -3.92 -0.88 4.32
N THR A 229 -3.47 -1.27 3.12
CA THR A 229 -4.35 -1.48 1.97
C THR A 229 -5.20 -2.73 2.14
N LEU A 230 -4.60 -3.86 2.51
CA LEU A 230 -5.31 -5.12 2.78
C LEU A 230 -6.36 -4.96 3.89
N GLU A 231 -6.02 -4.22 4.96
CA GLU A 231 -6.90 -3.93 6.10
C GLU A 231 -8.24 -3.31 5.67
N VAL A 232 -8.21 -2.44 4.66
CA VAL A 232 -9.43 -1.79 4.15
C VAL A 232 -10.09 -2.64 3.08
N PHE A 233 -9.30 -3.13 2.11
CA PHE A 233 -9.88 -3.68 0.90
C PHE A 233 -10.26 -5.16 0.99
N ILE A 234 -9.70 -5.95 1.91
CA ILE A 234 -10.20 -7.31 2.13
C ILE A 234 -11.66 -7.27 2.59
N PRO A 235 -12.04 -6.56 3.68
CA PRO A 235 -13.44 -6.41 4.07
C PRO A 235 -14.33 -5.80 2.97
N TYR A 236 -13.82 -4.83 2.19
CA TYR A 236 -14.57 -4.25 1.08
C TYR A 236 -14.95 -5.32 0.04
N TYR A 237 -13.99 -6.13 -0.41
CA TYR A 237 -14.25 -7.17 -1.41
C TYR A 237 -15.01 -8.36 -0.83
N MET A 238 -14.84 -8.69 0.46
CA MET A 238 -15.69 -9.67 1.14
C MET A 238 -17.15 -9.21 1.16
N ALA A 239 -17.41 -7.93 1.43
CA ALA A 239 -18.76 -7.39 1.39
C ALA A 239 -19.41 -7.58 0.01
N LYS A 240 -18.67 -7.30 -1.06
CA LYS A 240 -19.14 -7.53 -2.44
C LYS A 240 -19.40 -9.02 -2.71
N ALA A 241 -18.48 -9.90 -2.33
CA ALA A 241 -18.65 -11.34 -2.53
C ALA A 241 -19.88 -11.86 -1.78
N TYR A 242 -20.06 -11.47 -0.52
CA TYR A 242 -21.25 -11.81 0.26
C TYR A 242 -22.54 -11.31 -0.36
N LEU A 243 -22.53 -10.12 -0.96
CA LEU A 243 -23.69 -9.58 -1.65
C LEU A 243 -24.04 -10.40 -2.89
N MET A 244 -23.04 -10.80 -3.68
CA MET A 244 -23.23 -11.62 -4.88
C MET A 244 -23.75 -13.03 -4.58
N VAL A 245 -23.41 -13.60 -3.42
CA VAL A 245 -23.97 -14.88 -2.94
C VAL A 245 -25.27 -14.71 -2.15
N GLY A 246 -25.85 -13.51 -2.10
CA GLY A 246 -27.16 -13.22 -1.50
C GLY A 246 -27.17 -12.95 0.01
N ASN A 247 -26.02 -12.93 0.68
CA ASN A 247 -25.92 -12.66 2.12
C ASN A 247 -25.78 -11.16 2.44
N ARG A 248 -26.88 -10.43 2.30
CA ARG A 248 -26.93 -8.97 2.52
C ARG A 248 -26.51 -8.53 3.92
N LYS A 249 -26.82 -9.33 4.96
CA LYS A 249 -26.48 -9.00 6.34
C LYS A 249 -24.97 -8.96 6.53
N LYS A 250 -24.27 -10.06 6.18
CA LYS A 250 -22.80 -10.10 6.27
C LYS A 250 -22.16 -9.07 5.35
N ALA A 251 -22.70 -8.86 4.16
CA ALA A 251 -22.21 -7.82 3.26
C ALA A 251 -22.22 -6.43 3.93
N GLY A 252 -23.33 -6.05 4.57
CA GLY A 252 -23.42 -4.78 5.31
C GLY A 252 -22.45 -4.67 6.50
N ASP A 253 -22.18 -5.77 7.21
CA ASP A 253 -21.24 -5.79 8.34
C ASP A 253 -19.78 -5.56 7.87
N PHE A 254 -19.36 -6.27 6.83
CA PHE A 254 -18.02 -6.12 6.26
C PHE A 254 -17.83 -4.76 5.59
N PHE A 255 -18.88 -4.22 4.96
CA PHE A 255 -18.83 -2.91 4.37
C PHE A 255 -18.63 -1.81 5.42
N ARG A 256 -19.42 -1.84 6.50
CA ARG A 256 -19.24 -0.92 7.65
C ARG A 256 -17.84 -1.01 8.23
N SER A 257 -17.30 -2.23 8.33
CA SER A 257 -15.93 -2.47 8.80
C SER A 257 -14.89 -1.82 7.87
N SER A 258 -15.00 -2.01 6.55
CA SER A 258 -14.15 -1.35 5.56
C SER A 258 -14.17 0.17 5.68
N LEU A 259 -15.36 0.78 5.84
CA LEU A 259 -15.49 2.23 5.97
C LEU A 259 -14.90 2.75 7.28
N ALA A 260 -15.03 2.02 8.38
CA ALA A 260 -14.42 2.37 9.65
C ALA A 260 -12.88 2.30 9.58
N LEU A 261 -12.34 1.33 8.84
CA LEU A 261 -10.91 1.15 8.64
C LEU A 261 -10.32 2.13 7.61
N CYS A 262 -11.13 2.62 6.66
CA CYS A 262 -10.72 3.65 5.71
C CYS A 262 -10.59 5.02 6.38
N ARG A 263 -9.40 5.30 6.92
CA ARG A 263 -9.09 6.58 7.59
C ARG A 263 -8.98 7.77 6.63
N ASN A 264 -8.93 7.53 5.32
CA ASN A 264 -8.85 8.59 4.33
C ASN A 264 -10.25 9.18 4.04
N LYS A 265 -10.49 10.39 4.57
CA LYS A 265 -11.77 11.13 4.42
C LYS A 265 -12.18 11.40 2.97
N HIS A 266 -11.25 11.39 2.01
CA HIS A 266 -11.56 11.59 0.59
C HIS A 266 -11.80 10.30 -0.17
N LEU A 267 -11.20 9.18 0.27
CA LEU A 267 -11.46 7.86 -0.31
C LEU A 267 -12.71 7.20 0.27
N ARG A 268 -13.07 7.51 1.52
CA ARG A 268 -14.26 6.96 2.18
C ARG A 268 -15.57 7.25 1.41
N PRO A 269 -15.87 8.47 0.93
CA PRO A 269 -17.05 8.72 0.11
C PRO A 269 -17.05 7.95 -1.22
N LEU A 270 -15.87 7.69 -1.78
CA LEU A 270 -15.74 6.90 -3.01
C LEU A 270 -16.02 5.41 -2.77
N LEU A 271 -15.68 4.90 -1.59
CA LEU A 271 -16.06 3.54 -1.15
C LEU A 271 -17.56 3.45 -0.85
N GLU A 272 -18.14 4.46 -0.17
CA GLU A 272 -19.59 4.61 0.09
C GLU A 272 -20.41 4.53 -1.20
N LYS A 273 -20.07 5.37 -2.18
CA LYS A 273 -20.79 5.43 -3.46
C LYS A 273 -20.77 4.10 -4.23
N ASN A 274 -19.69 3.33 -4.15
CA ASN A 274 -19.62 2.04 -4.85
C ASN A 274 -20.52 0.98 -4.22
N PHE A 275 -20.81 1.05 -2.93
CA PHE A 275 -21.72 0.12 -2.29
C PHE A 275 -23.18 0.45 -2.55
N GLU A 276 -23.57 1.73 -2.53
CA GLU A 276 -24.95 2.17 -2.84
C GLU A 276 -25.40 1.80 -4.26
N ARG A 277 -24.46 1.44 -5.15
CA ARG A 277 -24.75 0.93 -6.50
C ARG A 277 -25.21 -0.53 -6.53
N PHE A 278 -25.20 -1.25 -5.41
CA PHE A 278 -25.63 -2.65 -5.30
C PHE A 278 -26.71 -2.86 -4.22
#